data_AF-A0A841WVE9-F1
#
_entry.id   AF-A0A841WVE9-F1
#
_cell.length_a   1.000
_cell.length_b   1.000
_cell.length_c   1.000
_cell.angle_alpha   90.00
_cell.angle_beta   90.00
_cell.angle_gamma   90.00
#
_symmetry.space_group_name_H-M   'P 1'
#
loop_
_entity.id
_entity.type
_entity.pdbx_description
1 polymer ?
#
loop_
_entity_poly.entity_id
_entity_poly.type
_entity_poly.pdbx_seq_one_letter_code
_entity_poly.pdbx_strand_id
1 'polypeptide(L)'
;MTAPIEIRKKAIALLEQLPRESLVKAVEFLEYLSHEASQVSETPKPQASEATLIEIIQRCLPPQEQDKLTYLRQQNETGEITETEHQELLMYIERVEQQDAKRAEALIQLAQLRNVDLKVLINEFLPTHIYVT
;
A
#
# COMPACT_ATOMS: atom_id res chain seq x y z
N MET A 1 -6.74 3.61 33.62
CA MET A 1 -6.40 3.20 32.24
C MET A 1 -4.87 3.06 32.05
N THR A 2 -4.15 2.44 32.99
CA THR A 2 -2.67 2.40 33.02
C THR A 2 -2.07 1.03 32.67
N ALA A 3 -2.86 -0.04 32.71
CA ALA A 3 -2.37 -1.42 32.57
C ALA A 3 -1.72 -1.74 31.19
N PRO A 4 -2.26 -1.31 30.03
CA PRO A 4 -1.68 -1.68 28.73
C PRO A 4 -0.31 -1.05 28.45
N ILE A 5 -0.09 0.16 28.96
CA ILE A 5 1.17 0.90 28.77
C ILE A 5 2.29 0.25 29.60
N GLU A 6 1.98 -0.19 30.81
CA GLU A 6 2.96 -0.85 31.71
C GLU A 6 3.34 -2.25 31.21
N ILE A 7 2.42 -2.97 30.57
CA ILE A 7 2.73 -4.27 29.95
C ILE A 7 3.71 -4.10 28.78
N ARG A 8 3.51 -3.09 27.92
CA ARG A 8 4.42 -2.82 26.79
C ARG A 8 5.82 -2.43 27.26
N LYS A 9 5.92 -1.53 28.24
CA LYS A 9 7.21 -1.13 28.82
C LYS A 9 7.96 -2.32 29.40
N LYS A 10 7.25 -3.20 30.12
CA LYS A 10 7.84 -4.41 30.70
C LYS A 10 8.35 -5.38 29.61
N ALA A 11 7.61 -5.54 28.53
CA ALA A 11 8.04 -6.38 27.40
C ALA A 11 9.32 -5.86 26.74
N ILE A 12 9.39 -4.54 26.49
CA ILE A 12 10.59 -3.89 25.92
C ILE A 12 11.80 -4.10 26.83
N ALA A 13 11.66 -3.83 28.13
CA ALA A 13 12.76 -3.98 29.09
C ALA A 13 13.26 -5.44 29.18
N LEU A 14 12.39 -6.43 29.03
CA LEU A 14 12.78 -7.84 29.01
C LEU A 14 13.54 -8.18 27.72
N LEU A 15 13.10 -7.68 26.56
CA LEU A 15 13.78 -7.92 25.28
C LEU A 15 15.20 -7.34 25.26
N GLU A 16 15.40 -6.17 25.86
CA GLU A 16 16.73 -5.53 25.97
C GLU A 16 17.72 -6.31 26.84
N GLN A 17 17.23 -7.13 27.78
CA GLN A 17 18.05 -7.89 28.72
C GLN A 17 18.33 -9.33 28.26
N LEU A 18 17.75 -9.78 27.15
CA LEU A 18 17.91 -11.15 26.68
C LEU A 18 19.27 -11.37 25.98
N PRO A 19 19.91 -12.54 26.21
CA PRO A 19 21.06 -12.94 25.41
C PRO A 19 20.64 -13.23 23.97
N ARG A 20 21.60 -13.12 23.03
CA ARG A 20 21.36 -13.19 21.59
C ARG A 20 20.58 -14.44 21.15
N GLU A 21 20.91 -15.60 21.71
CA GLU A 21 20.27 -16.88 21.38
C GLU A 21 18.81 -16.95 21.81
N SER A 22 18.46 -16.28 22.92
CA SER A 22 17.08 -16.17 23.41
C SER A 22 16.29 -15.11 22.67
N LEU A 23 16.95 -14.08 22.14
CA LEU A 23 16.35 -13.01 21.33
C LEU A 23 15.76 -13.56 20.02
N VAL A 24 16.44 -14.50 19.36
CA VAL A 24 15.93 -15.17 18.15
C VAL A 24 14.59 -15.85 18.44
N LYS A 25 14.50 -16.64 19.51
CA LYS A 25 13.27 -17.33 19.91
C LYS A 25 12.15 -16.35 20.30
N ALA A 26 12.51 -15.23 20.90
CA ALA A 26 11.54 -14.18 21.25
C ALA A 26 10.96 -13.53 19.98
N VAL A 27 11.78 -13.28 18.95
CA VAL A 27 11.32 -12.75 17.66
C VAL A 27 10.38 -13.74 16.97
N GLU A 28 10.77 -15.02 16.86
CA GLU A 28 9.91 -16.07 16.26
C GLU A 28 8.54 -16.16 16.96
N PHE A 29 8.52 -16.07 18.29
CA PHE A 29 7.28 -16.09 19.06
C PHE A 29 6.43 -14.82 18.85
N LEU A 30 7.05 -13.64 18.80
CA LEU A 30 6.34 -12.38 18.53
C LEU A 30 5.79 -12.34 17.10
N GLU A 31 6.50 -12.89 16.12
CA GLU A 31 6.02 -13.07 14.75
C GLU A 31 4.81 -14.01 14.72
N TYR A 32 4.89 -15.15 15.41
CA TYR A 32 3.74 -16.06 15.57
C TYR A 32 2.53 -15.35 16.18
N LEU A 33 2.72 -14.63 17.29
CA LEU A 33 1.63 -13.87 17.92
C LEU A 33 1.10 -12.74 17.04
N SER A 34 1.94 -12.11 16.22
CA SER A 34 1.52 -11.11 15.23
C SER A 34 0.67 -11.74 14.13
N HIS A 35 1.04 -12.93 13.65
CA HIS A 35 0.25 -13.68 12.68
C HIS A 35 -1.06 -14.17 13.27
N GLU A 36 -1.06 -14.69 14.50
CA GLU A 36 -2.27 -15.09 15.22
C GLU A 36 -3.18 -13.89 15.48
N ALA A 37 -2.64 -12.78 15.97
CA ALA A 37 -3.40 -11.55 16.18
C ALA A 37 -3.98 -10.99 14.87
N SER A 38 -3.26 -11.14 13.76
CA SER A 38 -3.73 -10.74 12.43
C SER A 38 -4.85 -11.66 11.91
N GLN A 39 -4.88 -12.93 12.32
CA GLN A 39 -5.98 -13.87 12.05
C GLN A 39 -7.17 -13.71 13.02
N VAL A 40 -6.92 -13.26 14.26
CA VAL A 40 -7.95 -12.99 15.28
C VAL A 40 -8.54 -11.57 15.12
N SER A 41 -7.82 -10.65 14.47
CA SER A 41 -8.32 -9.33 14.06
C SER A 41 -9.15 -9.39 12.78
N GLU A 42 -10.09 -10.32 12.69
CA GLU A 42 -11.33 -10.12 11.92
C GLU A 42 -12.32 -9.23 12.70
N THR A 43 -11.85 -8.40 13.64
CA THR A 43 -12.56 -7.15 13.93
C THR A 43 -12.43 -6.29 12.68
N PRO A 44 -13.49 -6.03 11.91
CA PRO A 44 -13.37 -5.25 10.71
C PRO A 44 -12.87 -3.87 11.14
N LYS A 45 -11.66 -3.48 10.71
CA LYS A 45 -11.42 -2.07 10.36
C LYS A 45 -12.69 -1.65 9.61
N PRO A 46 -13.35 -0.52 9.93
CA PRO A 46 -14.58 -0.14 9.26
C PRO A 46 -14.36 -0.32 7.77
N GLN A 47 -14.93 -1.40 7.22
CA GLN A 47 -14.61 -1.81 5.87
C GLN A 47 -15.09 -0.65 5.04
N ALA A 48 -14.17 -0.04 4.28
CA ALA A 48 -14.58 0.96 3.31
C ALA A 48 -15.70 0.33 2.50
N SER A 49 -16.81 1.06 2.34
CA SER A 49 -17.95 0.51 1.61
C SER A 49 -17.49 0.07 0.22
N GLU A 50 -18.15 -0.92 -0.36
CA GLU A 50 -17.82 -1.39 -1.71
C GLU A 50 -17.72 -0.23 -2.71
N ALA A 51 -18.65 0.74 -2.62
CA ALA A 51 -18.62 1.95 -3.44
C ALA A 51 -17.34 2.78 -3.24
N THR A 52 -16.88 2.96 -2.00
CA THR A 52 -15.64 3.67 -1.69
C THR A 52 -14.41 2.94 -2.23
N LEU A 53 -14.39 1.62 -2.14
CA LEU A 53 -13.29 0.82 -2.70
C LEU A 53 -13.24 0.95 -4.22
N ILE A 54 -14.39 0.85 -4.90
CA ILE A 54 -14.50 1.03 -6.35
C ILE A 54 -14.04 2.44 -6.76
N GLU A 55 -14.45 3.48 -6.02
CA GLU A 55 -13.98 4.85 -6.28
C GLU A 55 -12.46 4.95 -6.17
N ILE A 56 -11.84 4.35 -5.15
CA ILE A 56 -10.38 4.36 -5.00
C ILE A 56 -9.72 3.62 -6.17
N ILE A 57 -10.29 2.49 -6.59
CA ILE A 57 -9.75 1.68 -7.69
C ILE A 57 -9.77 2.46 -9.01
N GLN A 58 -10.85 3.22 -9.25
CA GLN A 58 -11.05 3.99 -10.47
C GLN A 58 -10.35 5.36 -10.46
N ARG A 59 -9.68 5.76 -9.38
CA ARG A 59 -8.91 7.00 -9.36
C ARG A 59 -7.73 6.92 -10.32
N CYS A 60 -7.71 7.86 -11.26
CA CYS A 60 -6.62 8.13 -12.17
C CYS A 60 -6.26 9.62 -12.10
N LEU A 61 -5.15 10.01 -12.73
CA LEU A 61 -4.87 11.42 -12.95
C LEU A 61 -5.95 12.03 -13.88
N PRO A 62 -6.37 13.29 -13.66
CA PRO A 62 -7.17 14.04 -14.62
C PRO A 62 -6.52 14.06 -16.01
N PRO A 63 -7.29 14.13 -17.10
CA PRO A 63 -6.74 14.09 -18.46
C PRO A 63 -5.62 15.10 -18.71
N GLN A 64 -5.77 16.35 -18.23
CA GLN A 64 -4.74 17.38 -18.40
C GLN A 64 -3.44 17.03 -17.69
N GLU A 65 -3.53 16.42 -16.50
CA GLU A 65 -2.36 15.96 -15.75
C GLU A 65 -1.72 14.74 -16.40
N GLN A 66 -2.53 13.84 -16.96
CA GLN A 66 -2.05 12.69 -17.71
C GLN A 66 -1.29 13.13 -18.98
N ASP A 67 -1.85 14.07 -19.74
CA ASP A 67 -1.21 14.64 -20.94
C ASP A 67 0.13 15.31 -20.59
N LYS A 68 0.15 16.06 -19.48
CA LYS A 68 1.36 16.70 -18.98
C LYS A 68 2.41 15.66 -18.56
N LEU A 69 2.03 14.61 -17.85
CA LEU A 69 2.92 13.51 -17.49
C LEU A 69 3.50 12.81 -18.74
N THR A 70 2.66 12.54 -19.75
CA THR A 70 3.10 11.96 -21.02
C THR A 70 4.11 12.86 -21.74
N TYR A 71 3.83 14.17 -21.80
CA TYR A 71 4.78 15.14 -22.35
C TYR A 71 6.13 15.13 -21.62
N LEU A 72 6.11 15.17 -20.28
CA LEU A 72 7.32 15.19 -19.46
C LEU A 72 8.14 13.91 -19.63
N ARG A 73 7.49 12.74 -19.72
CA ARG A 73 8.15 11.47 -20.03
C ARG A 73 8.84 11.53 -21.39
N GLN A 74 8.14 12.05 -22.41
CA GLN A 74 8.71 12.18 -23.75
C GLN A 74 9.95 13.09 -23.77
N GLN A 75 9.90 14.23 -23.08
CA GLN A 75 11.06 15.13 -22.98
C GLN A 75 12.23 14.49 -22.23
N ASN A 76 11.93 13.69 -21.19
CA ASN A 76 12.95 12.96 -20.44
C ASN A 76 13.64 11.88 -21.31
N GLU A 77 12.87 11.18 -22.13
CA GLU A 77 13.38 10.18 -23.08
C GLU A 77 14.23 10.80 -24.19
N THR A 78 13.86 11.99 -24.70
CA THR A 78 14.65 12.69 -25.72
C THR A 78 15.86 13.44 -25.14
N GLY A 79 15.95 13.56 -23.81
CA GLY A 79 17.01 14.31 -23.13
C GLY A 79 16.87 15.83 -23.27
N GLU A 80 15.72 16.32 -23.73
CA GLU A 80 15.41 17.75 -23.90
C GLU A 80 14.76 18.37 -22.66
N ILE A 81 14.51 17.55 -21.63
CA ILE A 81 13.87 17.97 -20.39
C ILE A 81 14.71 19.01 -19.63
N THR A 82 14.06 20.09 -19.22
CA THR A 82 14.68 21.07 -18.31
C THR A 82 14.72 20.55 -16.88
N GLU A 83 15.60 21.10 -16.04
CA GLU A 83 15.64 20.73 -14.61
C GLU A 83 14.28 20.92 -13.93
N THR A 84 13.58 22.01 -14.24
CA THR A 84 12.24 22.29 -13.70
C THR A 84 11.20 21.25 -14.12
N GLU A 85 11.24 20.82 -15.38
CA GLU A 85 10.35 19.78 -15.89
C GLU A 85 10.70 18.41 -15.32
N HIS A 86 11.98 18.12 -15.08
CA HIS A 86 12.41 16.89 -14.46
C HIS A 86 11.91 16.80 -13.01
N GLN A 87 11.96 17.89 -12.24
CA GLN A 87 11.36 17.94 -10.90
C GLN A 87 9.83 17.75 -10.94
N GLU A 88 9.16 18.35 -11.94
CA GLU A 88 7.72 18.17 -12.16
C GLU A 88 7.38 16.71 -12.50
N LEU A 89 8.21 16.05 -13.33
CA LEU A 89 8.08 14.64 -13.68
C LEU A 89 8.18 13.75 -12.44
N LEU A 90 9.16 13.97 -11.58
CA LEU A 90 9.33 13.21 -10.33
C LEU A 90 8.11 13.34 -9.42
N MET A 91 7.54 14.54 -9.30
CA MET A 91 6.32 14.76 -8.52
C MET A 91 5.12 13.97 -9.08
N TYR A 92 4.96 13.92 -10.41
CA TYR A 92 3.91 13.11 -11.02
C TYR A 92 4.13 11.61 -10.83
N ILE A 93 5.37 11.13 -10.96
CA ILE A 93 5.72 9.73 -10.73
C ILE A 93 5.34 9.33 -9.31
N GLU A 94 5.78 10.09 -8.31
CA GLU A 94 5.46 9.82 -6.90
C GLU A 94 3.94 9.76 -6.68
N ARG A 95 3.18 10.70 -7.26
CA ARG A 95 1.72 10.72 -7.14
C ARG A 95 1.06 9.49 -7.77
N VAL A 96 1.53 9.05 -8.94
CA VAL A 96 1.03 7.84 -9.61
C VAL A 96 1.35 6.60 -8.79
N GLU A 97 2.58 6.46 -8.30
CA GLU A 97 2.98 5.32 -7.46
C GLU A 97 2.15 5.23 -6.18
N GLN A 98 1.88 6.37 -5.53
CA GLN A 98 0.98 6.42 -4.37
C GLN A 98 -0.46 6.04 -4.70
N GLN A 99 -0.97 6.41 -5.88
CA GLN A 99 -2.30 6.02 -6.35
C GLN A 99 -2.35 4.51 -6.68
N ASP A 100 -1.31 3.98 -7.31
CA ASP A 100 -1.17 2.57 -7.66
C ASP A 100 -1.13 1.68 -6.41
N ALA A 101 -0.38 2.09 -5.38
CA ALA A 101 -0.36 1.41 -4.09
C ALA A 101 -1.75 1.37 -3.43
N LYS A 102 -2.46 2.50 -3.41
CA LYS A 102 -3.82 2.59 -2.86
C LYS A 102 -4.82 1.76 -3.67
N ARG A 103 -4.67 1.72 -5.00
CA ARG A 103 -5.50 0.89 -5.89
C ARG A 103 -5.30 -0.60 -5.62
N ALA A 104 -4.05 -1.04 -5.47
CA ALA A 104 -3.74 -2.42 -5.13
C ALA A 104 -4.33 -2.82 -3.77
N GLU A 105 -4.19 -1.97 -2.74
CA GLU A 105 -4.79 -2.18 -1.42
C GLU A 105 -6.32 -2.29 -1.52
N ALA A 106 -6.97 -1.38 -2.27
CA ALA A 106 -8.42 -1.39 -2.43
C ALA A 106 -8.92 -2.63 -3.19
N LEU A 107 -8.19 -3.11 -4.21
CA LEU A 107 -8.51 -4.36 -4.91
C LEU A 107 -8.44 -5.58 -3.97
N ILE A 108 -7.45 -5.65 -3.09
CA ILE A 108 -7.33 -6.72 -2.10
C ILE A 108 -8.50 -6.68 -1.12
N GLN A 109 -8.85 -5.49 -0.61
CA GLN A 109 -9.99 -5.33 0.30
C GLN A 109 -11.31 -5.68 -0.40
N LEU A 110 -11.49 -5.31 -1.67
CA LEU A 110 -12.69 -5.65 -2.43
C LEU A 110 -12.77 -7.16 -2.72
N ALA A 111 -11.64 -7.83 -2.95
CA ALA A 111 -11.59 -9.28 -3.16
C ALA A 111 -12.05 -10.02 -1.89
N GLN A 112 -11.60 -9.56 -0.72
CA GLN A 112 -12.04 -10.06 0.57
C GLN A 112 -13.53 -9.81 0.79
N LEU A 113 -14.01 -8.59 0.49
CA LEU A 113 -15.42 -8.21 0.66
C LEU A 113 -16.36 -9.04 -0.23
N ARG A 114 -15.98 -9.27 -1.49
CA ARG A 114 -16.74 -10.06 -2.47
C ARG A 114 -16.51 -11.57 -2.34
N ASN A 115 -15.55 -12.00 -1.53
CA ASN A 115 -15.09 -13.38 -1.42
C ASN A 115 -14.74 -14.01 -2.79
N VAL A 116 -13.95 -13.30 -3.59
CA VAL A 116 -13.47 -13.74 -4.90
C VAL A 116 -11.95 -13.66 -4.99
N ASP A 117 -11.36 -14.40 -5.93
CA ASP A 117 -9.93 -14.27 -6.23
C ASP A 117 -9.61 -12.85 -6.73
N LEU A 118 -8.51 -12.27 -6.25
CA LEU A 118 -8.00 -10.97 -6.69
C LEU A 118 -7.89 -10.86 -8.21
N LYS A 119 -7.52 -11.95 -8.90
CA LYS A 119 -7.41 -11.99 -10.36
C LYS A 119 -8.73 -11.68 -11.07
N VAL A 120 -9.88 -12.03 -10.47
CA VAL A 120 -11.21 -11.67 -11.01
C VAL A 120 -11.35 -10.16 -11.03
N LEU A 121 -11.01 -9.49 -9.92
CA LEU A 121 -11.14 -8.04 -9.80
C LEU A 121 -10.10 -7.28 -10.63
N ILE A 122 -8.88 -7.80 -10.77
CA ILE A 122 -7.86 -7.24 -11.68
C ILE A 122 -8.42 -7.21 -13.11
N ASN A 123 -9.05 -8.30 -13.57
CA ASN A 123 -9.63 -8.35 -14.92
C ASN A 123 -10.89 -7.47 -15.07
N GLU A 124 -11.62 -7.22 -13.98
CA GLU A 124 -12.84 -6.40 -13.98
C GLU A 124 -12.51 -4.90 -14.01
N PHE A 125 -11.52 -4.47 -13.22
CA PHE A 125 -11.28 -3.06 -12.96
C PHE A 125 -10.01 -2.50 -13.61
N LEU A 126 -9.02 -3.34 -13.93
CA LEU A 126 -7.80 -2.89 -14.60
C LEU A 126 -7.87 -3.24 -16.08
N PRO A 127 -7.59 -2.28 -16.98
CA PRO A 127 -7.53 -2.57 -18.40
C PRO A 127 -6.38 -3.56 -18.67
N THR A 128 -6.64 -4.56 -19.53
CA THR A 128 -5.66 -5.58 -19.94
C THR A 128 -4.47 -5.01 -20.73
N HIS A 129 -4.49 -3.71 -21.07
CA HIS A 129 -3.48 -3.04 -21.87
C HIS A 129 -3.38 -1.54 -21.56
N ILE A 130 -2.79 -1.09 -20.45
CA ILE A 130 -2.20 0.26 -20.40
C ILE A 130 -0.97 0.27 -19.47
N TYR A 131 0.16 -0.20 -19.99
CA TYR A 131 1.51 0.21 -19.56
C TYR A 131 2.42 0.28 -20.80
N VAL A 132 1.96 0.93 -21.87
CA VAL A 132 2.83 1.36 -22.97
C VAL A 132 2.23 2.64 -23.55
N THR A 133 3.12 3.57 -23.91
CA THR A 133 2.98 4.96 -24.39
C THR A 133 2.73 6.00 -23.32
#